data_AF-A0A948KD79-F1
#
_entry.id   AF-A0A948KD79-F1
#
_cell.length_a   1.000
_cell.length_b   1.000
_cell.length_c   1.000
_cell.angle_alpha   90.00
_cell.angle_beta   90.00
_cell.angle_gamma   90.00
#
_symmetry.space_group_name_H-M   'P 1'
#
loop_
_entity.id
_entity.type
_entity.pdbx_description
1 polymer ?
#
loop_
_entity_poly.entity_id
_entity_poly.type
_entity_poly.pdbx_seq_one_letter_code
_entity_poly.pdbx_strand_id
1 'polypeptide(L)' 'MPEHRIFTTKFCAVYPLYVQKAERKNRTKAEVDQIICWLTGYSAAALQLQLEQGADFK' A
#
# COMPACT_ATOMS: atom_id res chain seq x y z
N MET A 1 9.08 11.07 21.06
CA MET A 1 7.96 11.13 20.09
C MET A 1 7.22 9.82 20.19
N PRO A 2 5.91 9.78 20.52
CA PRO A 2 5.19 8.51 20.52
C PRO A 2 5.12 8.01 19.07
N GLU A 3 5.77 6.88 18.78
CA GLU A 3 5.65 6.23 17.48
C GLU A 3 4.19 5.80 17.29
N HIS A 4 3.52 6.34 16.28
CA HIS A 4 2.16 5.92 15.94
C HIS A 4 2.21 4.45 15.48
N ARG A 5 1.35 3.61 16.08
CA ARG A 5 1.23 2.17 15.79
C ARG A 5 1.04 1.83 14.30
N ILE A 6 0.61 2.79 13.51
CA ILE A 6 0.47 2.67 12.05
C ILE A 6 1.84 2.45 11.40
N PHE A 7 2.91 3.08 11.89
CA PHE A 7 4.27 2.90 11.35
C PHE A 7 4.89 1.53 11.68
N THR A 8 4.38 0.84 12.70
CA THR A 8 4.76 -0.55 13.04
C THR A 8 3.86 -1.60 12.41
N THR A 9 2.85 -1.20 11.64
CA THR A 9 1.96 -2.15 10.97
C THR A 9 2.56 -2.52 9.61
N LYS A 10 2.54 -3.80 9.27
CA LYS A 10 3.02 -4.25 7.95
C LYS A 10 2.16 -3.68 6.84
N PHE A 11 2.79 -3.06 5.84
CA PHE A 11 2.12 -2.53 4.66
C PHE A 11 1.34 -3.62 3.93
N CYS A 12 1.88 -4.84 3.86
CA CYS A 12 1.22 -5.98 3.23
C CYS A 12 -0.12 -6.37 3.87
N ALA A 13 -0.32 -6.10 5.17
CA ALA A 13 -1.59 -6.33 5.85
C ALA A 13 -2.63 -5.23 5.55
N VAL A 14 -2.17 -4.01 5.25
CA VAL A 14 -3.03 -2.85 5.00
C VAL A 14 -3.37 -2.68 3.53
N TYR A 15 -2.46 -3.03 2.63
CA TYR A 15 -2.67 -2.98 1.18
C TYR A 15 -3.96 -3.65 0.70
N PRO A 16 -4.32 -4.89 1.09
CA PRO A 16 -5.59 -5.49 0.69
C PRO A 16 -6.82 -4.71 1.19
N LEU A 17 -6.70 -3.96 2.31
CA LEU A 17 -7.77 -3.09 2.80
C LEU A 17 -7.94 -1.85 1.91
N TYR A 18 -6.86 -1.32 1.32
CA TYR A 18 -6.96 -0.25 0.33
C TYR A 18 -7.66 -0.73 -0.94
N VAL A 19 -7.30 -1.92 -1.43
CA VAL A 19 -7.95 -2.52 -2.60
C VAL A 19 -9.45 -2.74 -2.34
N GLN A 20 -9.82 -3.36 -1.21
CA GLN A 20 -11.24 -3.54 -0.85
C GLN A 20 -12.01 -2.21 -0.75
N LYS A 21 -11.37 -1.17 -0.20
CA LYS A 21 -11.98 0.17 -0.11
C LYS A 21 -12.14 0.82 -1.49
N ALA A 22 -11.20 0.56 -2.40
CA ALA A 22 -11.29 1.00 -3.79
C ALA A 22 -12.40 0.26 -4.53
N GLU A 23 -12.49 -1.07 -4.39
CA GLU A 23 -13.54 -1.89 -4.98
C GLU A 23 -14.94 -1.44 -4.52
N ARG A 24 -15.11 -1.16 -3.22
CA ARG A 24 -16.35 -0.56 -2.67
C ARG A 24 -16.70 0.79 -3.27
N LYS A 25 -15.73 1.52 -3.83
CA LYS A 25 -15.90 2.81 -4.49
C LYS A 25 -15.92 2.70 -6.03
N ASN A 26 -16.13 1.50 -6.58
CA ASN A 26 -16.06 1.22 -8.02
C ASN A 26 -14.70 1.58 -8.65
N ARG A 27 -13.63 1.45 -7.87
CA ARG A 27 -12.25 1.62 -8.34
C ARG A 27 -11.55 0.29 -8.40
N THR A 28 -10.51 0.22 -9.22
CA THR A 28 -9.73 -1.00 -9.42
C THR A 28 -8.46 -1.00 -8.60
N LYS A 29 -7.92 -2.21 -8.38
CA LYS A 29 -6.58 -2.40 -7.82
C LYS A 29 -5.52 -1.62 -8.63
N ALA A 30 -5.61 -1.62 -9.95
CA ALA A 30 -4.67 -0.92 -10.83
C ALA A 30 -4.63 0.59 -10.55
N GLU A 31 -5.78 1.23 -10.28
CA GLU A 31 -5.81 2.64 -9.88
C GLU A 31 -5.15 2.87 -8.53
N VAL A 32 -5.35 1.98 -7.56
CA VAL A 32 -4.68 2.05 -6.25
C VAL A 32 -3.17 1.95 -6.43
N ASP A 33 -2.70 0.99 -7.22
CA ASP A 33 -1.28 0.80 -7.52
C ASP A 33 -0.71 2.04 -8.21
N GLN A 34 -1.43 2.60 -9.18
CA GLN A 34 -0.99 3.80 -9.89
C GLN A 34 -0.90 5.03 -8.96
N ILE A 35 -1.86 5.20 -8.05
CA ILE A 35 -1.82 6.28 -7.05
C ILE A 35 -0.65 6.08 -6.08
N ILE A 36 -0.43 4.86 -5.60
CA ILE A 36 0.68 4.55 -4.70
C ILE A 36 2.02 4.79 -5.41
N CYS A 37 2.17 4.32 -6.65
CA CYS A 37 3.34 4.58 -7.48
C CYS A 37 3.57 6.08 -7.70
N TRP A 38 2.51 6.87 -7.93
CA TRP A 38 2.62 8.32 -8.09
C TRP A 38 3.02 9.04 -6.79
N LEU A 39 2.48 8.62 -5.64
CA LEU A 39 2.79 9.22 -4.34
C LEU A 39 4.18 8.86 -3.80
N THR A 40 4.65 7.65 -4.09
CA THR A 40 5.92 7.12 -3.56
C THR A 40 7.07 7.21 -4.56
N GLY A 41 6.77 7.40 -5.85
CA GLY A 41 7.74 7.27 -6.94
C GLY A 41 8.12 5.81 -7.26
N TYR A 42 7.49 4.82 -6.61
CA TYR A 42 7.76 3.42 -6.91
C TYR A 42 7.20 3.01 -8.27
N SER A 43 7.88 2.06 -8.91
CA SER A 43 7.32 1.33 -10.04
C SER A 43 6.39 0.22 -9.54
N ALA A 44 5.45 -0.23 -10.37
CA ALA A 44 4.54 -1.33 -10.02
C ALA A 44 5.29 -2.59 -9.54
N ALA A 45 6.45 -2.88 -10.14
CA ALA A 45 7.33 -3.97 -9.73
C ALA A 45 7.95 -3.75 -8.34
N ALA A 46 8.38 -2.53 -8.03
CA ALA A 46 8.92 -2.19 -6.71
C ALA A 46 7.84 -2.25 -5.62
N LEU A 47 6.61 -1.80 -5.94
CA LEU A 47 5.47 -1.92 -5.04
C LEU A 47 5.15 -3.40 -4.75
N GLN A 48 5.15 -4.25 -5.78
CA GLN A 48 4.92 -5.68 -5.61
C GLN A 48 6.01 -6.35 -4.78
N LEU A 49 7.28 -5.99 -5.00
CA LEU A 49 8.41 -6.46 -4.20
C LEU A 49 8.28 -6.05 -2.72
N GLN A 50 7.83 -4.82 -2.43
CA GLN A 50 7.58 -4.34 -1.07
C GLN A 50 6.44 -5.12 -0.38
N LEU A 51 5.40 -5.47 -1.14
CA LEU A 51 4.31 -6.31 -0.63
C LEU A 51 4.79 -7.74 -0.30
N GLU A 52 5.68 -8.30 -1.11
CA GLU A 52 6.26 -9.64 -0.89
C GLU A 52 7.30 -9.64 0.24
N GLN A 53 8.11 -8.58 0.36
CA GLN A 53 9.11 -8.44 1.43
C GLN A 53 8.48 -8.16 2.81
N GLY A 54 7.17 -7.88 2.86
CA GLY A 54 6.46 -7.61 4.09
C GLY A 54 6.93 -6.33 4.77
N ALA A 55 7.25 -5.30 3.97
CA ALA A 55 7.74 -4.02 4.45
C ALA A 55 6.72 -3.32 5.35
N ASP A 56 7.21 -2.54 6.31
CA ASP A 56 6.42 -1.68 7.17
C ASP A 56 6.29 -0.27 6.55
N PHE A 57 5.45 0.60 7.12
CA PHE A 57 5.28 1.99 6.65
C PHE A 57 6.47 2.93 6.99
N LYS A 58 7.66 2.39 7.27
CA LYS A 58 8.83 3.14 7.76
C LYS A 58 9.89 3.33 6.69
#